data_AF-A0A8H7MC67-F1
#
_entry.id   AF-A0A8H7MC67-F1
#
_cell.length_a   1.000
_cell.length_b   1.000
_cell.length_c   1.000
_cell.angle_alpha   90.00
_cell.angle_beta   90.00
_cell.angle_gamma   90.00
#
_symmetry.space_group_name_H-M   'P 1'
#
loop_
_entity.id
_entity.type
_entity.pdbx_description
1 polymer ?
#
loop_
_entity_poly.entity_id
_entity_poly.type
_entity_poly.pdbx_seq_one_letter_code
_entity_poly.pdbx_strand_id
1 'polypeptide(L)'
;MVPQSTPESIDTFKRARELKTLALQNVSVLHSGSSNSLVEHSATLPSEDTLIRTLHAEGGTWAEVAAHLNERRMSNNEVPSWTEVAVYSRFILSSSAPATPAREIGFEPRDYAHLRNAGSGREGTSKAGKKRVKDFQNATELSANIRTPVKLEGEDNAEVQEVTAKGKSKAKSKGKGKDEQRRTGEEEETVKMDEGLAEVLMRAVAKVERNFWVFVADEVEREGGKYIEPRHLQKVFHDI
;
A
#
# COMPACT_ATOMS: atom_id res chain seq x y z
N MET A 1 54.25 -39.45 41.67
CA MET A 1 54.01 -38.94 40.30
C MET A 1 52.98 -37.84 40.43
N VAL A 2 53.39 -36.58 40.24
CA VAL A 2 52.54 -35.39 40.43
C VAL A 2 52.02 -34.94 39.07
N PRO A 3 50.70 -34.78 38.86
CA PRO A 3 50.16 -34.31 37.60
C PRO A 3 50.44 -32.80 37.45
N GLN A 4 51.09 -32.43 36.34
CA GLN A 4 51.31 -31.05 35.95
C GLN A 4 50.00 -30.43 35.45
N SER A 5 49.50 -29.42 36.16
CA SER A 5 48.35 -28.60 35.73
C SER A 5 48.77 -27.64 34.61
N THR A 6 48.18 -27.77 33.43
CA THR A 6 48.40 -26.87 32.29
C THR A 6 47.67 -25.54 32.49
N PRO A 7 48.36 -24.38 32.38
CA PRO A 7 47.80 -23.05 32.61
C PRO A 7 47.11 -22.46 31.36
N GLU A 8 46.16 -23.16 30.75
CA GLU A 8 45.48 -22.68 29.52
C GLU A 8 44.19 -21.87 29.76
N SER A 9 43.72 -21.75 31.01
CA SER A 9 42.39 -21.18 31.30
C SER A 9 42.30 -19.65 31.18
N ILE A 10 43.40 -18.94 31.45
CA ILE A 10 43.36 -17.47 31.65
C ILE A 10 43.31 -16.67 30.34
N ASP A 11 43.68 -17.27 29.19
CA ASP A 11 43.77 -16.54 27.92
C ASP A 11 42.50 -16.56 27.06
N THR A 12 41.50 -17.35 27.47
CA THR A 12 40.22 -17.42 26.75
C THR A 12 39.47 -16.08 26.75
N PHE A 13 39.53 -15.34 27.87
CA PHE A 13 38.88 -14.03 27.99
C PHE A 13 39.60 -12.92 27.22
N LYS A 14 40.94 -12.95 27.16
CA LYS A 14 41.70 -12.00 26.35
C LYS A 14 41.43 -12.22 24.86
N ARG A 15 41.48 -13.48 24.42
CA ARG A 15 41.14 -13.87 23.04
C ARG A 15 39.72 -13.44 22.65
N ALA A 16 38.74 -13.59 23.56
CA ALA A 16 37.37 -13.16 23.30
C ALA A 16 37.23 -11.63 23.18
N ARG A 17 37.99 -10.85 23.98
CA ARG A 17 38.01 -9.38 23.86
C ARG A 17 38.64 -8.94 22.53
N GLU A 18 39.73 -9.56 22.11
CA GLU A 18 40.40 -9.28 20.85
C GLU A 18 39.54 -9.62 19.63
N LEU A 19 38.84 -10.76 19.65
CA LEU A 19 37.87 -11.12 18.61
C LEU A 19 36.72 -10.12 18.51
N LYS A 20 36.24 -9.60 19.65
CA LYS A 20 35.19 -8.58 19.66
C LYS A 20 35.66 -7.25 19.07
N THR A 21 36.89 -6.83 19.35
CA THR A 21 37.46 -5.61 18.78
C THR A 21 37.69 -5.73 17.27
N LEU A 22 38.16 -6.89 16.80
CA LEU A 22 38.31 -7.18 15.37
C LEU A 22 36.96 -7.19 14.63
N ALA A 23 35.94 -7.79 15.24
CA ALA A 23 34.59 -7.79 14.67
C ALA A 23 34.07 -6.35 14.48
N LEU A 24 34.17 -5.50 15.51
CA LEU A 24 33.72 -4.10 15.44
C LEU A 24 34.44 -3.28 14.36
N GLN A 25 35.74 -3.51 14.14
CA GLN A 25 36.46 -2.86 13.05
C GLN A 25 36.01 -3.35 11.67
N ASN A 26 35.71 -4.65 11.52
CA ASN A 26 35.23 -5.21 10.25
C ASN A 26 33.78 -4.81 9.93
N VAL A 27 32.91 -4.64 10.92
CA VAL A 27 31.53 -4.17 10.68
C VAL A 27 31.50 -2.70 10.22
N SER A 28 32.62 -1.96 10.33
CA SER A 28 32.75 -0.62 9.75
C SER A 28 32.64 -0.62 8.21
N VAL A 29 32.85 -1.76 7.54
CA VAL A 29 32.58 -1.94 6.09
C VAL A 29 31.08 -2.07 5.81
N LEU A 30 30.29 -2.42 6.82
CA LEU A 30 28.83 -2.49 6.80
C LEU A 30 28.20 -1.31 7.55
N HIS A 31 28.84 -0.14 7.59
CA HIS A 31 28.06 1.08 7.65
C HIS A 31 27.16 1.02 6.43
N SER A 32 25.91 0.58 6.62
CA SER A 32 24.81 0.89 5.74
C SER A 32 24.98 2.36 5.45
N GLY A 33 25.48 2.67 4.25
CA GLY A 33 25.51 4.03 3.79
C GLY A 33 24.11 4.52 4.05
N SER A 34 23.99 5.47 4.97
CA SER A 34 22.78 6.22 5.23
C SER A 34 22.49 6.94 3.92
N SER A 35 21.96 6.18 2.97
CA SER A 35 21.47 6.56 1.65
C SER A 35 20.06 7.14 1.78
N ASN A 36 19.67 7.47 3.02
CA ASN A 36 18.70 8.50 3.32
C ASN A 36 19.42 9.76 3.84
N SER A 37 20.58 10.09 3.26
CA SER A 37 20.83 11.52 3.00
C SER A 37 19.73 11.93 2.02
N LEU A 38 18.56 12.21 2.60
CA LEU A 38 17.60 13.14 2.08
C LEU A 38 18.42 14.42 2.03
N VAL A 39 19.18 14.57 0.94
CA VAL A 39 19.83 15.81 0.58
C VAL A 39 18.64 16.74 0.54
N GLU A 40 18.53 17.52 1.60
CA GLU A 40 17.73 18.70 1.70
C GLU A 40 18.27 19.56 0.55
N HIS A 41 17.76 19.30 -0.65
CA HIS A 41 18.12 20.02 -1.86
C HIS A 41 17.64 21.43 -1.59
N SER A 42 18.60 22.22 -1.17
CA SER A 42 18.49 23.59 -0.73
C SER A 42 17.64 24.36 -1.72
N ALA A 43 16.60 24.98 -1.17
CA ALA A 43 15.55 25.74 -1.85
C ALA A 43 16.05 27.03 -2.56
N THR A 44 17.31 27.11 -2.98
CA THR A 44 17.95 28.34 -3.47
C THR A 44 18.25 28.37 -4.96
N LEU A 45 18.05 27.29 -5.71
CA LEU A 45 17.96 27.35 -7.16
C LEU A 45 16.52 27.04 -7.58
N PRO A 46 15.92 27.80 -8.53
CA PRO A 46 14.72 27.32 -9.19
C PRO A 46 15.09 25.97 -9.78
N SER A 47 14.54 24.91 -9.18
CA SER A 47 14.79 23.53 -9.60
C SER A 47 14.67 23.48 -11.11
N GLU A 48 15.59 22.84 -11.83
CA GLU A 48 15.55 22.73 -13.30
C GLU A 48 14.13 22.35 -13.80
N ASP A 49 13.36 21.62 -13.00
CA ASP A 49 11.97 21.27 -13.19
C ASP A 49 11.00 22.47 -13.34
N THR A 50 11.19 23.59 -12.62
CA THR A 50 10.36 24.80 -12.83
C THR A 50 10.64 25.43 -14.17
N LEU A 51 11.90 25.45 -14.61
CA LEU A 51 12.30 25.94 -15.92
C LEU A 51 11.75 25.06 -17.05
N ILE A 52 11.76 23.73 -16.87
CA ILE A 52 11.12 22.79 -17.81
C ILE A 52 9.63 23.12 -17.95
N ARG A 53 8.93 23.39 -16.83
CA ARG A 53 7.51 23.73 -16.86
C ARG A 53 7.22 25.09 -17.51
N THR A 54 8.04 26.11 -17.27
CA THR A 54 7.84 27.44 -17.88
C THR A 54 8.08 27.40 -19.39
N LEU A 55 9.18 26.80 -19.84
CA LEU A 55 9.50 26.71 -21.27
C LEU A 55 8.47 25.87 -22.04
N HIS A 56 7.97 24.79 -21.46
CA HIS A 56 6.91 24.01 -22.07
C HIS A 56 5.57 24.76 -22.08
N ALA A 57 5.25 25.55 -21.04
CA ALA A 57 4.05 26.38 -21.01
C ALA A 57 4.07 27.50 -22.06
N GLU A 58 5.26 27.95 -22.48
CA GLU A 58 5.47 28.88 -23.59
C GLU A 58 5.30 28.22 -24.97
N GLY A 59 5.10 26.90 -25.03
CA GLY A 59 4.89 26.16 -26.28
C GLY A 59 6.17 25.60 -26.90
N GLY A 60 7.30 25.62 -26.17
CA GLY A 60 8.57 25.06 -26.65
C GLY A 60 8.51 23.53 -26.80
N THR A 61 9.12 23.03 -27.86
CA THR A 61 9.28 21.59 -28.09
C THR A 61 10.29 20.98 -27.11
N TRP A 62 10.21 19.68 -26.82
CA TRP A 62 11.15 19.01 -25.91
C TRP A 62 12.62 19.15 -26.33
N ALA A 63 12.87 19.24 -27.65
CA ALA A 63 14.18 19.51 -28.24
C ALA A 63 14.71 20.88 -27.85
N GLU A 64 13.88 21.92 -27.97
CA GLU A 64 14.24 23.30 -27.61
C GLU A 64 14.49 23.44 -26.10
N VAL A 65 13.65 22.80 -25.28
CA VAL A 65 13.84 22.80 -23.82
C VAL A 65 15.16 22.12 -23.44
N ALA A 66 15.48 20.97 -24.05
CA ALA A 66 16.75 20.27 -23.81
C ALA A 66 17.96 21.10 -24.25
N ALA A 67 17.88 21.76 -25.42
CA ALA A 67 18.92 22.65 -25.91
C ALA A 67 19.17 23.82 -24.95
N HIS A 68 18.11 24.48 -24.48
CA HIS A 68 18.20 25.59 -23.53
C HIS A 68 18.81 25.17 -22.17
N LEU A 69 18.43 23.99 -21.65
CA LEU A 69 19.04 23.44 -20.43
C LEU A 69 20.52 23.12 -20.60
N ASN A 70 20.89 22.55 -21.75
CA ASN A 70 22.29 22.25 -22.06
C ASN A 70 23.12 23.51 -22.28
N GLU A 71 22.57 24.55 -22.90
CA GLU A 71 23.24 25.85 -23.04
C GLU A 71 23.57 26.49 -21.69
N ARG A 72 22.61 26.41 -20.75
CA ARG A 72 22.83 26.86 -19.37
C ARG A 72 23.93 26.06 -18.67
N ARG A 73 24.01 24.74 -18.91
CA ARG A 73 25.09 23.90 -18.38
C ARG A 73 26.45 24.19 -19.01
N MET A 74 26.49 24.41 -20.32
CA MET A 74 27.71 24.83 -21.01
C MET A 74 28.23 26.17 -20.47
N SER A 75 27.33 27.10 -20.15
CA SER A 75 27.67 28.38 -19.50
C SER A 75 28.30 28.19 -18.11
N ASN A 76 27.97 27.09 -17.42
CA ASN A 76 28.51 26.70 -16.13
C ASN A 76 29.77 25.81 -16.23
N ASN A 77 30.28 25.55 -17.44
CA ASN A 77 31.34 24.58 -17.73
C ASN A 77 31.00 23.12 -17.35
N GLU A 78 29.72 22.77 -17.38
CA GLU A 78 29.24 21.40 -17.20
C GLU A 78 28.99 20.71 -18.56
N VAL A 79 29.12 19.38 -18.59
CA VAL A 79 28.87 18.59 -19.79
C VAL A 79 27.37 18.58 -20.11
N PRO A 80 26.96 18.76 -21.38
CA PRO A 80 25.56 18.62 -21.80
C PRO A 80 25.06 17.21 -21.48
N SER A 81 24.09 17.10 -20.58
CA SER A 81 23.53 15.79 -20.18
C SER A 81 22.04 15.65 -20.47
N TRP A 82 21.36 16.74 -20.84
CA TRP A 82 19.92 16.73 -21.04
C TRP A 82 19.60 16.22 -22.44
N THR A 83 18.82 15.15 -22.50
CA THR A 83 18.20 14.64 -23.73
C THR A 83 16.71 14.93 -23.70
N GLU A 84 16.06 14.95 -24.87
CA GLU A 84 14.61 15.15 -24.99
C GLU A 84 13.81 14.19 -24.09
N VAL A 85 14.22 12.92 -24.08
CA VAL A 85 13.62 11.86 -23.26
C VAL A 85 13.78 12.14 -21.76
N ALA A 86 14.94 12.65 -21.35
CA ALA A 86 15.19 13.00 -19.95
C ALA A 86 14.32 14.19 -19.50
N VAL A 87 14.17 15.20 -20.36
CA VAL A 87 13.30 16.37 -20.11
C VAL A 87 11.84 15.94 -19.98
N TYR A 88 11.33 15.13 -20.91
CA TYR A 88 9.96 14.62 -20.86
C TYR A 88 9.69 13.79 -19.59
N SER A 89 10.62 12.91 -19.24
CA SER A 89 10.50 12.07 -18.03
C SER A 89 10.43 12.93 -16.75
N ARG A 90 11.29 13.94 -16.65
CA ARG A 90 11.27 14.92 -15.54
C ARG A 90 10.01 15.76 -15.52
N PHE A 91 9.50 16.15 -16.69
CA PHE A 91 8.24 16.88 -16.78
C PHE A 91 7.07 16.03 -16.25
N ILE A 92 6.98 14.75 -16.60
CA ILE A 92 5.93 13.87 -16.06
C ILE A 92 6.04 13.77 -14.54
N LEU A 93 7.24 13.51 -14.02
CA LEU A 93 7.45 13.36 -12.57
C LEU A 93 7.15 14.64 -11.78
N SER A 94 7.43 15.80 -12.36
CA SER A 94 7.15 17.11 -11.73
C SER A 94 5.73 17.61 -11.92
N SER A 95 5.04 17.18 -12.99
CA SER A 95 3.64 17.52 -13.26
C SER A 95 2.65 16.58 -12.59
N SER A 96 3.06 15.34 -12.28
CA SER A 96 2.27 14.46 -11.44
C SER A 96 2.17 15.09 -10.06
N ALA A 97 0.99 15.65 -9.76
CA ALA A 97 0.69 16.07 -8.40
C ALA A 97 0.97 14.85 -7.52
N PRO A 98 1.84 14.95 -6.50
CA PRO A 98 2.01 13.86 -5.56
C PRO A 98 0.61 13.53 -5.08
N ALA A 99 0.19 12.27 -5.22
CA ALA A 99 -1.12 11.86 -4.81
C ALA A 99 -1.25 12.25 -3.34
N THR A 100 -1.91 13.38 -3.08
CA THR A 100 -2.22 13.78 -1.72
C THR A 100 -3.09 12.63 -1.24
N PRO A 101 -2.64 11.85 -0.23
CA PRO A 101 -3.43 10.74 0.25
C PRO A 101 -4.81 11.32 0.46
N ALA A 102 -5.79 10.83 -0.32
CA ALA A 102 -7.15 11.27 -0.19
C ALA A 102 -7.40 11.13 1.31
N ARG A 103 -7.67 12.25 2.01
CA ARG A 103 -7.93 12.21 3.45
C ARG A 103 -9.04 11.18 3.57
N GLU A 104 -8.69 9.97 4.00
CA GLU A 104 -9.65 8.89 4.08
C GLU A 104 -10.76 9.45 4.96
N ILE A 105 -11.96 9.51 4.40
CA ILE A 105 -13.09 10.16 5.08
C ILE A 105 -13.37 9.30 6.31
N GLY A 106 -12.84 9.73 7.47
CA GLY A 106 -12.89 8.98 8.73
C GLY A 106 -11.54 8.56 9.32
N PHE A 107 -10.40 8.88 8.70
CA PHE A 107 -9.07 8.60 9.25
C PHE A 107 -8.42 9.89 9.73
N GLU A 108 -8.90 10.43 10.86
CA GLU A 108 -8.18 11.52 11.51
C GLU A 108 -6.95 10.94 12.23
N PRO A 109 -5.72 11.43 11.99
CA PRO A 109 -4.54 10.95 12.72
C PRO A 109 -4.67 11.07 14.24
N ARG A 110 -5.56 11.95 14.72
CA ARG A 110 -5.91 12.12 16.14
C ARG A 110 -6.66 10.92 16.69
N ASP A 111 -7.52 10.29 15.89
CA ASP A 111 -8.28 9.11 16.31
C ASP A 111 -7.36 7.94 16.61
N TYR A 112 -6.15 7.90 16.05
CA TYR A 112 -5.17 6.84 16.28
C TYR A 112 -4.02 7.27 17.20
N ALA A 113 -4.06 8.47 17.79
CA ALA A 113 -3.01 8.96 18.68
C ALA A 113 -2.85 8.08 19.93
N HIS A 114 -3.95 7.48 20.41
CA HIS A 114 -3.93 6.55 21.53
C HIS A 114 -3.26 5.20 21.19
N LEU A 115 -3.23 4.82 19.91
CA LEU A 115 -2.54 3.61 19.44
C LEU A 115 -1.04 3.81 19.26
N ARG A 116 -0.59 5.06 19.06
CA ARG A 116 0.82 5.40 18.88
C ARG A 116 1.69 5.03 20.09
N ASN A 117 1.09 4.98 21.30
CA ASN A 117 1.78 4.62 22.53
C ASN A 117 1.53 3.16 22.97
N ALA A 118 0.70 2.41 22.26
CA ALA A 118 0.33 1.04 22.66
C ALA A 118 1.48 0.02 22.51
N GLY A 119 2.53 0.35 21.74
CA GLY A 119 3.72 -0.50 21.55
C GLY A 119 5.05 0.08 22.01
N SER A 120 5.10 1.38 22.33
CA SER A 120 6.30 2.08 22.83
C SER A 120 6.47 1.89 24.35
N GLY A 121 6.26 0.66 24.83
CA GLY A 121 6.45 0.28 26.21
C GLY A 121 7.93 0.18 26.57
N ARG A 122 8.56 1.32 26.85
CA ARG A 122 9.81 1.36 27.63
C ARG A 122 9.58 1.72 29.10
N GLU A 123 8.36 2.08 29.49
CA GLU A 123 8.05 2.43 30.88
C GLU A 123 6.79 1.69 31.32
N GLY A 124 6.95 0.77 32.28
CA GLY A 124 5.86 0.03 32.86
C GLY A 124 6.21 -1.44 33.10
N THR A 125 7.04 -1.69 34.10
CA THR A 125 7.24 -3.00 34.73
C THR A 125 5.93 -3.48 35.38
N SER A 126 4.95 -3.88 34.57
CA SER A 126 3.76 -4.55 35.05
C SER A 126 4.13 -5.97 35.49
N LYS A 127 4.47 -6.11 36.77
CA LYS A 127 4.55 -7.37 37.50
C LYS A 127 3.15 -7.99 37.66
N ALA A 128 2.47 -8.32 36.57
CA ALA A 128 1.20 -9.06 36.61
C ALA A 128 0.90 -9.65 35.23
N GLY A 129 1.36 -10.87 34.97
CA GLY A 129 1.09 -11.54 33.71
C GLY A 129 2.08 -12.65 33.43
N LYS A 130 2.01 -13.70 34.23
CA LYS A 130 2.65 -14.99 33.97
C LYS A 130 2.31 -15.38 32.52
N LYS A 131 3.29 -15.31 31.62
CA LYS A 131 3.13 -15.70 30.22
C LYS A 131 2.63 -17.14 30.23
N ARG A 132 1.34 -17.33 29.94
CA ARG A 132 0.79 -18.64 29.60
C ARG A 132 1.59 -19.08 28.37
N VAL A 133 2.43 -20.08 28.56
CA VAL A 133 3.04 -20.82 27.47
C VAL A 133 1.88 -21.32 26.62
N LYS A 134 1.91 -20.96 25.34
CA LYS A 134 0.87 -21.33 24.39
C LYS A 134 1.04 -22.82 24.14
N ASP A 135 0.17 -23.64 24.72
CA ASP A 135 0.17 -25.08 24.47
C ASP A 135 -0.28 -25.32 23.02
N PHE A 136 0.69 -25.52 22.13
CA PHE A 136 0.46 -25.78 20.71
C PHE A 136 -0.32 -27.07 20.42
N GLN A 137 -0.64 -27.87 21.45
CA GLN A 137 -1.45 -29.07 21.34
C GLN A 137 -2.95 -28.83 21.56
N ASN A 138 -3.37 -27.64 22.03
CA ASN A 138 -4.79 -27.34 22.19
C ASN A 138 -5.33 -26.56 20.98
N ALA A 139 -5.65 -27.28 19.90
CA ALA A 139 -6.15 -26.74 18.63
C ALA A 139 -7.53 -26.04 18.73
N THR A 140 -8.19 -26.12 19.88
CA THR A 140 -9.53 -25.59 20.10
C THR A 140 -9.58 -24.06 20.06
N GLU A 141 -8.50 -23.36 20.43
CA GLU A 141 -8.46 -21.89 20.47
C GLU A 141 -8.42 -21.23 19.08
N LEU A 142 -8.08 -21.98 18.02
CA LEU A 142 -8.08 -21.47 16.63
C LEU A 142 -9.49 -21.51 15.99
N SER A 143 -10.41 -22.31 16.54
CA SER A 143 -11.77 -22.46 15.98
C SER A 143 -12.64 -21.21 16.18
N ALA A 144 -12.34 -20.40 17.19
CA ALA A 144 -13.11 -19.20 17.52
C ALA A 144 -12.95 -18.05 16.51
N ASN A 145 -11.94 -18.11 15.63
CA ASN A 145 -11.68 -17.07 14.62
C ASN A 145 -12.06 -17.47 13.19
N ILE A 146 -12.60 -18.67 12.99
CA ILE A 146 -13.13 -19.10 11.70
C ILE A 146 -14.59 -18.65 11.65
N ARG A 147 -14.92 -17.77 10.71
CA ARG A 147 -16.30 -17.31 10.48
C ARG A 147 -17.15 -18.54 10.13
N THR A 148 -18.07 -18.91 11.02
CA THR A 148 -19.00 -20.00 10.78
C THR A 148 -20.04 -19.54 9.77
N PRO A 149 -20.22 -20.28 8.65
CA PRO A 149 -21.30 -19.98 7.72
C PRO A 149 -22.63 -20.16 8.46
N VAL A 150 -23.52 -19.17 8.34
CA VAL A 150 -24.89 -19.25 8.87
C VAL A 150 -25.61 -20.32 8.07
N LYS A 151 -25.93 -21.44 8.72
CA LYS A 151 -26.85 -22.44 8.16
C LYS A 151 -28.23 -21.78 8.08
N LEU A 152 -28.66 -21.46 6.85
CA LEU A 152 -30.05 -21.16 6.56
C LEU A 152 -30.79 -22.50 6.52
N GLU A 153 -31.34 -22.90 7.67
CA GLU A 153 -32.40 -23.91 7.71
C GLU A 153 -33.72 -23.24 7.32
N GLY A 154 -34.22 -23.54 6.13
CA GLY A 154 -35.67 -23.67 5.89
C GLY A 154 -35.99 -25.16 6.01
N GLU A 155 -37.14 -25.63 6.46
CA GLU A 155 -38.47 -25.11 6.72
C GLU A 155 -38.94 -25.84 8.01
N ASP A 156 -39.60 -25.24 9.00
CA ASP A 156 -41.04 -24.98 9.02
C ASP A 156 -41.41 -24.26 10.33
N ASN A 157 -42.32 -23.29 10.23
CA ASN A 157 -43.24 -22.78 11.27
C ASN A 157 -42.71 -22.63 12.72
N ALA A 158 -42.41 -21.39 13.14
CA ALA A 158 -42.92 -20.84 14.41
C ALA A 158 -42.50 -19.38 14.63
N GLU A 159 -43.54 -18.57 14.87
CA GLU A 159 -43.62 -17.56 15.93
C GLU A 159 -42.60 -16.41 15.97
N VAL A 160 -43.14 -15.26 15.57
CA VAL A 160 -42.66 -13.89 15.72
C VAL A 160 -42.09 -13.65 17.13
N GLN A 161 -40.79 -13.34 17.21
CA GLN A 161 -40.26 -12.46 18.25
C GLN A 161 -39.79 -11.14 17.64
N GLU A 162 -40.58 -10.12 17.91
CA GLU A 162 -40.31 -8.71 17.66
C GLU A 162 -39.19 -8.26 18.61
N VAL A 163 -37.99 -8.03 18.08
CA VAL A 163 -36.90 -7.39 18.82
C VAL A 163 -36.69 -6.00 18.25
N THR A 164 -37.28 -5.02 18.94
CA THR A 164 -37.12 -3.60 18.65
C THR A 164 -35.70 -3.14 19.00
N ALA A 165 -34.82 -3.02 18.02
CA ALA A 165 -33.53 -2.33 18.18
C ALA A 165 -33.59 -0.93 17.57
N LYS A 166 -33.81 0.07 18.43
CA LYS A 166 -33.61 1.50 18.13
C LYS A 166 -32.11 1.76 17.93
N GLY A 167 -31.68 1.96 16.68
CA GLY A 167 -30.28 2.26 16.32
C GLY A 167 -30.17 3.35 15.25
N LYS A 168 -30.18 4.60 15.72
CA LYS A 168 -29.92 5.89 15.03
C LYS A 168 -29.32 5.83 13.62
N SER A 169 -30.16 5.99 12.61
CA SER A 169 -29.79 6.41 11.25
C SER A 169 -29.39 7.90 11.23
N LYS A 170 -28.09 8.20 11.19
CA LYS A 170 -27.61 9.54 10.80
C LYS A 170 -27.61 9.64 9.27
N ALA A 171 -28.69 10.18 8.74
CA ALA A 171 -28.76 10.66 7.36
C ALA A 171 -27.74 11.79 7.17
N LYS A 172 -26.71 11.56 6.35
CA LYS A 172 -25.87 12.63 5.78
C LYS A 172 -26.40 12.93 4.38
N SER A 173 -26.89 14.15 4.23
CA SER A 173 -27.34 14.75 2.98
C SER A 173 -26.27 14.65 1.89
N LYS A 174 -26.60 13.98 0.78
CA LYS A 174 -25.89 14.04 -0.49
C LYS A 174 -25.76 15.50 -0.94
N GLY A 175 -24.54 16.02 -0.94
CA GLY A 175 -24.21 17.23 -1.70
C GLY A 175 -24.27 16.90 -3.18
N LYS A 176 -25.27 17.45 -3.88
CA LYS A 176 -25.41 17.42 -5.34
C LYS A 176 -24.27 18.24 -5.95
N GLY A 177 -23.16 17.58 -6.27
CA GLY A 177 -22.08 18.13 -7.09
C GLY A 177 -22.51 18.13 -8.56
N LYS A 178 -22.71 19.33 -9.07
CA LYS A 178 -23.17 19.67 -10.42
C LYS A 178 -21.95 19.68 -11.35
N ASP A 179 -21.68 18.56 -12.02
CA ASP A 179 -20.60 18.49 -13.03
C ASP A 179 -20.93 17.50 -14.17
N GLU A 180 -22.17 17.56 -14.62
CA GLU A 180 -22.72 16.69 -15.67
C GLU A 180 -22.91 17.48 -16.96
N GLN A 181 -21.82 18.02 -17.50
CA GLN A 181 -21.83 18.68 -18.80
C GLN A 181 -20.41 18.89 -19.34
N ARG A 182 -19.71 17.81 -19.70
CA ARG A 182 -18.59 17.84 -20.67
C ARG A 182 -18.07 16.43 -20.92
N ARG A 183 -18.65 15.75 -21.92
CA ARG A 183 -17.98 14.76 -22.78
C ARG A 183 -19.01 14.22 -23.77
N THR A 184 -19.31 15.05 -24.76
CA THR A 184 -19.98 14.63 -25.99
C THR A 184 -18.95 14.80 -27.09
N GLY A 185 -18.39 13.68 -27.52
CA GLY A 185 -17.30 13.61 -28.48
C GLY A 185 -16.52 12.31 -28.35
N GLU A 186 -17.22 11.19 -28.19
CA GLU A 186 -16.64 9.88 -28.42
C GLU A 186 -16.62 9.69 -29.93
N GLU A 187 -15.52 10.08 -30.55
CA GLU A 187 -15.14 9.52 -31.83
C GLU A 187 -14.96 8.01 -31.57
N GLU A 188 -15.84 7.19 -32.16
CA GLU A 188 -15.74 5.73 -32.13
C GLU A 188 -14.43 5.33 -32.83
N GLU A 189 -13.34 5.37 -32.08
CA GLU A 189 -12.06 4.83 -32.50
C GLU A 189 -12.26 3.32 -32.62
N THR A 190 -12.51 2.86 -33.85
CA THR A 190 -12.59 1.44 -34.16
C THR A 190 -11.20 0.83 -33.98
N VAL A 191 -10.89 0.41 -32.76
CA VAL A 191 -9.65 -0.29 -32.42
C VAL A 191 -9.65 -1.59 -33.22
N LYS A 192 -8.75 -1.68 -34.20
CA LYS A 192 -8.50 -2.93 -34.90
C LYS A 192 -7.92 -3.91 -33.88
N MET A 193 -8.69 -4.92 -33.52
CA MET A 193 -8.27 -5.97 -32.59
C MET A 193 -7.33 -6.92 -33.32
N ASP A 194 -6.05 -6.92 -32.93
CA ASP A 194 -5.10 -7.94 -33.35
C ASP A 194 -5.48 -9.31 -32.78
N GLU A 195 -5.14 -10.38 -33.49
CA GLU A 195 -5.50 -11.76 -33.12
C GLU A 195 -4.99 -12.14 -31.72
N GLY A 196 -3.80 -11.66 -31.33
CA GLY A 196 -3.26 -11.84 -29.98
C GLY A 196 -4.02 -11.05 -28.91
N LEU A 197 -4.53 -9.85 -29.23
CA LEU A 197 -5.32 -9.05 -28.30
C LEU A 197 -6.71 -9.67 -28.07
N ALA A 198 -7.30 -10.26 -29.12
CA ALA A 198 -8.53 -11.01 -29.01
C ALA A 198 -8.41 -12.22 -28.06
N GLU A 199 -7.29 -12.96 -28.08
CA GLU A 199 -7.06 -14.06 -27.14
C GLU A 199 -6.95 -13.57 -25.68
N VAL A 200 -6.25 -12.46 -25.45
CA VAL A 200 -6.14 -11.84 -24.12
C VAL A 200 -7.51 -11.38 -23.61
N LEU A 201 -8.33 -10.80 -24.49
CA LEU A 201 -9.69 -10.39 -24.16
C LEU A 201 -10.55 -11.58 -23.77
N MET A 202 -10.51 -12.68 -24.54
CA MET A 202 -11.25 -13.90 -24.20
C MET A 202 -10.83 -14.48 -22.84
N ARG A 203 -9.54 -14.48 -22.51
CA ARG A 203 -9.05 -14.93 -21.20
C ARG A 203 -9.52 -14.00 -20.07
N ALA A 204 -9.53 -12.69 -20.31
CA ALA A 204 -10.00 -11.71 -19.34
C ALA A 204 -11.50 -11.87 -19.08
N VAL A 205 -12.31 -11.99 -20.13
CA VAL A 205 -13.76 -12.23 -20.04
C VAL A 205 -14.04 -13.52 -19.29
N ALA A 206 -13.39 -14.63 -19.64
CA ALA A 206 -13.56 -15.91 -18.95
C ALA A 206 -13.18 -15.83 -17.45
N LYS A 207 -12.21 -15.00 -17.08
CA LYS A 207 -11.84 -14.77 -15.67
C LYS A 207 -12.91 -13.96 -14.93
N VAL A 208 -13.50 -12.96 -15.59
CA VAL A 208 -14.62 -12.17 -15.04
C VAL A 208 -15.84 -13.05 -14.85
N GLU A 209 -16.22 -13.85 -15.86
CA GLU A 209 -17.37 -14.76 -15.78
C GLU A 209 -17.26 -15.75 -14.61
N ARG A 210 -16.09 -16.35 -14.39
CA ARG A 210 -15.86 -17.27 -13.27
C ARG A 210 -16.04 -16.62 -11.90
N ASN A 211 -15.73 -15.32 -11.80
CA ASN A 211 -15.81 -14.57 -10.55
C ASN A 211 -17.05 -13.67 -10.46
N PHE A 212 -17.89 -13.65 -11.49
CA PHE A 212 -19.01 -12.73 -11.61
C PHE A 212 -19.93 -12.82 -10.38
N TRP A 213 -20.32 -14.03 -10.00
CA TRP A 213 -21.20 -14.25 -8.86
C TRP A 213 -20.55 -13.94 -7.50
N VAL A 214 -19.22 -13.92 -7.42
CA VAL A 214 -18.51 -13.49 -6.21
C VAL A 214 -18.66 -11.97 -6.05
N PHE A 215 -18.48 -11.21 -7.12
CA PHE A 215 -18.70 -9.76 -7.09
C PHE A 215 -20.16 -9.41 -6.80
N VAL A 216 -21.12 -10.16 -7.37
CA VAL A 216 -22.54 -9.98 -7.07
C VAL A 216 -22.83 -10.27 -5.60
N ALA A 217 -22.23 -11.31 -5.02
CA ALA A 217 -22.38 -11.61 -3.59
C ALA A 217 -21.82 -10.49 -2.70
N ASP A 218 -20.64 -9.97 -3.03
CA ASP A 218 -20.03 -8.86 -2.29
C ASP A 218 -20.89 -7.58 -2.36
N GLU A 219 -21.48 -7.28 -3.52
CA GLU A 219 -22.36 -6.11 -3.68
C GLU A 219 -23.68 -6.29 -2.93
N VAL A 220 -24.27 -7.50 -2.97
CA VAL A 220 -25.47 -7.84 -2.20
C VAL A 220 -25.19 -7.79 -0.70
N GLU A 221 -24.01 -8.21 -0.23
CA GLU A 221 -23.60 -8.05 1.17
C GLU A 221 -23.45 -6.58 1.54
N ARG A 222 -22.87 -5.76 0.65
CA ARG A 222 -22.68 -4.32 0.90
C ARG A 222 -24.00 -3.58 1.04
N GLU A 223 -24.97 -3.86 0.17
CA GLU A 223 -26.29 -3.21 0.18
C GLU A 223 -27.23 -3.83 1.23
N GLY A 224 -27.21 -5.16 1.38
CA GLY A 224 -28.13 -5.91 2.23
C GLY A 224 -27.62 -6.20 3.65
N GLY A 225 -26.33 -6.00 3.93
CA GLY A 225 -25.69 -6.27 5.22
C GLY A 225 -25.64 -7.75 5.61
N LYS A 226 -25.94 -8.66 4.68
CA LYS A 226 -25.93 -10.11 4.90
C LYS A 226 -25.19 -10.79 3.76
N TYR A 227 -24.22 -11.63 4.12
CA TYR A 227 -23.51 -12.46 3.15
C TYR A 227 -24.41 -13.59 2.66
N ILE A 228 -24.55 -13.72 1.34
CA ILE A 228 -25.25 -14.83 0.67
C ILE A 228 -24.24 -15.51 -0.26
N GLU A 229 -24.16 -16.84 -0.22
CA GLU A 229 -23.20 -17.54 -1.07
C GLU A 229 -23.48 -17.31 -2.57
N PRO A 230 -22.44 -17.08 -3.40
CA PRO A 230 -22.56 -16.83 -4.83
C PRO A 230 -23.43 -17.85 -5.60
N ARG A 231 -23.35 -19.13 -5.23
CA ARG A 231 -24.10 -20.22 -5.89
C ARG A 231 -25.61 -20.12 -5.63
N HIS A 232 -26.02 -19.63 -4.47
CA HIS A 232 -27.44 -19.43 -4.15
C HIS A 232 -28.00 -18.24 -4.92
N LEU A 233 -27.25 -17.13 -5.00
CA LEU A 233 -27.65 -15.97 -5.81
C LEU A 233 -27.78 -16.34 -7.30
N GLN A 234 -26.83 -17.13 -7.82
CA GLN A 234 -26.90 -17.65 -9.19
C GLN A 234 -28.16 -18.47 -9.43
N LYS A 235 -28.49 -19.38 -8.52
CA LYS A 235 -29.69 -20.23 -8.64
C LYS A 235 -30.96 -19.38 -8.62
N VAL A 236 -31.10 -18.50 -7.63
CA VAL A 236 -32.27 -17.60 -7.51
C VAL A 236 -32.44 -16.74 -8.75
N PHE A 237 -31.35 -16.23 -9.32
CA PHE A 237 -31.41 -15.42 -10.54
C PHE A 237 -31.88 -16.21 -11.77
N HIS A 238 -31.46 -17.47 -11.92
CA HIS A 238 -31.89 -18.32 -13.04
C HIS A 238 -33.29 -18.92 -12.85
N ASP A 239 -33.78 -18.97 -11.62
CA ASP A 239 -35.14 -19.43 -11.30
C ASP A 239 -36.20 -18.32 -11.53
N ILE A 240 -35.80 -17.05 -11.68
CA ILE A 240 -36.65 -15.89 -12.00
C ILE A 240 -36.81 -15.74 -13.52
#